data_AF-A0A919ZV97-F1
#
_entry.id   AF-A0A919ZV97-F1
#
_cell.length_a   1.000
_cell.length_b   1.000
_cell.length_c   1.000
_cell.angle_alpha   90.00
_cell.angle_beta   90.00
_cell.angle_gamma   90.00
#
_symmetry.space_group_name_H-M   'P 1'
#
loop_
_entity.id
_entity.type
_entity.pdbx_description
1 polymer ?
#
loop_
_entity_poly.entity_id
_entity_poly.type
_entity_poly.pdbx_seq_one_letter_code
_entity_poly.pdbx_strand_id
1 'polypeptide(L)' 'MNDFRRFVAGAICPNCKKKDTIALSADDKRIFCVSCDFEEYKSE' A
#
# COMPACT_ATOMS: atom_id res chain seq x y z
N MET A 1 14.32 -15.09 -2.36
CA MET A 1 12.87 -14.91 -2.12
C MET A 1 12.50 -13.50 -2.53
N ASN A 2 11.61 -13.33 -3.51
CA ASN A 2 11.19 -12.01 -3.98
C ASN A 2 9.91 -11.61 -3.24
N ASP A 3 10.04 -10.78 -2.20
CA ASP A 3 8.92 -10.09 -1.58
C ASP A 3 8.45 -8.98 -2.53
N PHE A 4 7.72 -9.37 -3.57
CA PHE A 4 7.23 -8.44 -4.59
C PHE A 4 6.07 -7.62 -4.01
N ARG A 5 6.40 -6.41 -3.59
CA ARG A 5 5.43 -5.37 -3.28
C ARG A 5 5.26 -4.44 -4.48
N ARG A 6 4.01 -4.19 -4.87
CA ARG A 6 3.67 -3.33 -6.01
C ARG A 6 3.36 -1.94 -5.51
N PHE A 7 4.04 -0.92 -6.04
CA PHE A 7 3.70 0.46 -5.72
C PHE A 7 2.56 0.95 -6.61
N VAL A 8 1.57 1.61 -6.00
CA VAL A 8 0.44 2.18 -6.75
C VAL A 8 0.75 3.63 -7.07
N ALA A 9 1.17 3.86 -8.32
CA ALA A 9 1.47 5.20 -8.80
C ALA A 9 0.20 6.08 -8.79
N GLY A 10 0.31 7.29 -8.23
CA GLY A 10 -0.80 8.23 -8.11
C GLY A 10 -1.75 7.99 -6.92
N ALA A 11 -1.57 6.90 -6.16
CA ALA A 11 -2.35 6.68 -4.95
C ALA A 11 -1.94 7.67 -3.85
N ILE A 12 -2.95 8.20 -3.15
CA ILE A 12 -2.77 9.10 -2.01
C ILE A 12 -3.14 8.34 -0.75
N CYS A 13 -2.25 8.34 0.24
CA CYS A 13 -2.53 7.71 1.52
C CYS A 13 -3.65 8.49 2.24
N PRO A 14 -4.74 7.84 2.69
CA PRO A 14 -5.80 8.52 3.42
C PRO A 14 -5.37 9.02 4.81
N ASN A 15 -4.38 8.35 5.42
CA ASN A 15 -3.87 8.69 6.75
C ASN A 15 -2.94 9.92 6.73
N CYS A 16 -1.89 9.90 5.91
CA CYS A 16 -0.87 10.97 5.87
C CYS A 16 -0.95 11.89 4.64
N LYS A 17 -1.89 11.64 3.71
CA LYS A 17 -2.12 12.42 2.47
C LYS A 17 -0.92 12.51 1.51
N LYS A 18 0.08 11.64 1.67
CA LYS A 18 1.23 11.58 0.75
C LYS A 18 0.90 10.78 -0.50
N LYS A 19 1.39 11.25 -1.65
CA LYS A 19 1.24 10.60 -2.96
C LYS A 19 2.35 9.58 -3.19
N ASP A 20 2.07 8.52 -3.94
CA ASP A 20 3.05 7.50 -4.34
C ASP A 20 3.69 6.78 -3.14
N THR A 21 2.95 6.69 -2.04
CA THR A 21 3.40 6.02 -0.80
C THR A 21 2.63 4.73 -0.51
N ILE A 22 1.66 4.40 -1.35
CA ILE A 22 0.85 3.19 -1.20
C ILE A 22 1.50 2.04 -1.96
N ALA A 23 1.63 0.91 -1.27
CA ALA A 23 2.11 -0.33 -1.82
C ALA A 23 1.12 -1.46 -1.49
N LEU A 24 1.08 -2.43 -2.39
CA LEU A 24 0.22 -3.61 -2.35
C LEU A 24 1.09 -4.84 -2.16
N SER A 25 0.58 -5.80 -1.40
CA SER A 25 1.19 -7.12 -1.31
C SER A 25 1.02 -7.87 -2.63
N ALA A 26 1.80 -8.93 -2.85
CA ALA A 26 1.77 -9.71 -4.09
C ALA A 26 0.36 -10.25 -4.45
N ASP A 27 -0.46 -10.53 -3.44
CA ASP A 27 -1.84 -11.00 -3.58
C ASP A 27 -2.88 -9.89 -3.76
N ASP A 28 -2.46 -8.61 -3.78
CA ASP A 28 -3.33 -7.42 -3.86
C ASP A 28 -4.41 -7.33 -2.73
N LYS A 29 -4.32 -8.19 -1.71
CA LYS A 29 -5.24 -8.24 -0.54
C LYS A 29 -4.89 -7.26 0.56
N ARG A 30 -3.64 -6.83 0.62
CA ARG A 30 -3.10 -5.95 1.67
C ARG A 30 -2.54 -4.69 1.04
N ILE A 31 -3.08 -3.56 1.45
CA ILE A 31 -2.63 -2.23 1.10
C ILE A 31 -1.84 -1.71 2.29
N PHE A 32 -0.63 -1.21 2.09
CA PHE A 32 0.15 -0.56 3.14
C PHE A 32 0.82 0.72 2.64
N CYS A 33 0.98 1.69 3.53
CA CYS A 33 1.67 2.94 3.28
C CYS A 33 3.08 2.89 3.84
N VAL A 34 4.08 3.04 2.97
CA VAL A 34 5.49 3.04 3.37
C VAL A 34 5.93 4.34 4.08
N SER A 35 5.02 5.31 4.25
CA SER A 35 5.34 6.63 4.83
C SER A 35 4.78 6.85 6.23
N CYS A 36 3.77 6.08 6.64
CA CYS A 36 3.11 6.24 7.94
C CYS A 36 2.66 4.91 8.55
N ASP A 37 3.14 3.79 8.01
CA ASP A 37 2.83 2.42 8.46
C ASP A 37 1.33 2.08 8.49
N PHE A 38 0.52 2.79 7.72
CA PHE A 38 -0.89 2.46 7.51
C PHE A 38 -0.99 1.11 6.80
N GLU A 39 -1.78 0.17 7.29
CA GLU A 39 -2.07 -1.12 6.64
C GLU A 39 -3.58 -1.37 6.66
N GLU A 40 -4.13 -1.74 5.51
CA GLU A 40 -5.53 -2.12 5.32
C GLU A 40 -5.60 -3.48 4.65
N TYR A 41 -6.51 -4.31 5.14
CA TYR A 41 -6.82 -5.59 4.52
C TYR A 41 -8.16 -5.49 3.80
N LYS A 42 -8.19 -5.85 2.51
CA LYS A 42 -9.45 -6.05 1.80
C LYS A 42 -10.08 -7.38 2.25
N SER A 43 -10.99 -7.31 3.21
CA SER A 43 -11.95 -8.38 3.49
C SER A 43 -13.15 -8.19 2.55
N GLU A 44 -13.35 -9.10 1.59
CA GLU A 44 -14.62 -9.21 0.86
C GLU A 44 -15.67 -9.95 1.70
#